data_AF-A0A431NSH0-F1
#
_entry.id   AF-A0A431NSH0-F1
#
_cell.length_a   1.000
_cell.length_b   1.000
_cell.length_c   1.000
_cell.angle_alpha   90.00
_cell.angle_beta   90.00
_cell.angle_gamma   90.00
#
_symmetry.space_group_name_H-M   'P 1'
#
loop_
_entity.id
_entity.type
_entity.pdbx_description
1 polymer ?
#
loop_
_entity_poly.entity_id
_entity_poly.type
_entity_poly.pdbx_seq_one_letter_code
_entity_poly.pdbx_strand_id
1 'polypeptide(L)'
;MDLPMSETEMRVLCILEEFQYENVPAMMNTIFPPTGDAGELASMLAALGSLVQRGLLSMCIDRDLEGYIKPLPVEGSLDVIQELGSHLIFDAKRGLWTDSRRQGPPFTSVFPRMLATREARDLRRSLMNERGDRWWRAVQP
;
A
#
# COMPACT_ATOMS: atom_id res chain seq x y z
N MET A 1 13.56 -9.89 -17.70
CA MET A 1 12.24 -10.26 -18.25
C MET A 1 11.24 -9.61 -17.32
N ASP A 2 10.70 -8.44 -17.68
CA ASP A 2 9.73 -7.75 -16.82
C ASP A 2 8.43 -8.56 -16.81
N LEU A 3 8.12 -9.16 -15.67
CA LEU A 3 6.84 -9.83 -15.47
C LEU A 3 5.72 -8.79 -15.58
N PRO A 4 4.62 -9.08 -16.29
CA PRO A 4 3.49 -8.16 -16.37
C PRO A 4 3.00 -7.81 -14.97
N MET A 5 2.68 -6.54 -14.72
CA MET A 5 2.15 -6.12 -13.43
C MET A 5 0.75 -6.68 -13.20
N SER A 6 0.47 -7.05 -11.96
CA SER A 6 -0.89 -7.43 -11.54
C SER A 6 -1.81 -6.21 -11.46
N GLU A 7 -3.12 -6.43 -11.50
CA GLU A 7 -4.10 -5.35 -11.32
C GLU A 7 -3.96 -4.66 -9.96
N THR A 8 -3.69 -5.42 -8.89
CA THR A 8 -3.46 -4.86 -7.55
C THR A 8 -2.23 -3.93 -7.55
N GLU A 9 -1.12 -4.33 -8.18
CA GLU A 9 0.07 -3.49 -8.31
C GLU A 9 -0.24 -2.18 -9.04
N MET A 10 -0.95 -2.27 -10.17
CA MET A 10 -1.35 -1.10 -10.96
C MET A 10 -2.26 -0.16 -10.16
N ARG A 11 -3.22 -0.70 -9.39
CA ARG A 11 -4.11 0.09 -8.53
C ARG A 11 -3.34 0.78 -7.39
N VAL A 12 -2.40 0.09 -6.74
CA VAL A 12 -1.54 0.68 -5.70
C VAL A 12 -0.78 1.90 -6.24
N LEU A 13 -0.15 1.78 -7.41
CA LEU A 13 0.59 2.89 -8.03
C LEU A 13 -0.30 4.09 -8.37
N CYS A 14 -1.54 3.84 -8.80
CA CYS A 14 -2.49 4.90 -9.12
C CYS A 14 -2.95 5.69 -7.88
N ILE A 15 -3.16 5.01 -6.75
CA ILE A 15 -3.66 5.64 -5.52
C ILE A 15 -2.57 6.45 -4.81
N LEU A 16 -1.31 5.97 -4.80
CA LEU A 16 -0.22 6.60 -4.03
C LEU A 16 0.15 8.04 -4.43
N GLU A 17 -0.19 8.48 -5.63
CA GLU A 17 0.06 9.89 -5.99
C GLU A 17 -1.08 10.82 -5.52
N GLU A 18 -2.30 10.31 -5.39
CA GLU A 18 -3.42 11.10 -4.83
C GLU A 18 -3.15 11.42 -3.35
N PHE A 19 -2.46 10.52 -2.65
CA PHE A 19 -2.09 10.62 -1.25
C PHE A 19 -0.57 10.45 -1.12
N GLN A 20 0.19 11.56 -1.20
CA GLN A 20 1.67 11.60 -1.22
C GLN A 20 2.36 10.58 -0.28
N TYR A 21 1.73 10.28 0.85
CA TYR A 21 2.00 9.11 1.68
C TYR A 21 0.68 8.46 2.05
N GLU A 22 0.59 7.16 1.89
CA GLU A 22 -0.59 6.40 2.31
C GLU A 22 -0.21 5.21 3.18
N ASN A 23 -1.14 4.81 4.03
CA ASN A 23 -1.01 3.62 4.84
C ASN A 23 -1.69 2.41 4.21
N VAL A 24 -1.20 1.22 4.55
CA VAL A 24 -1.64 -0.03 3.94
C VAL A 24 -3.13 -0.33 4.21
N PRO A 25 -3.69 -0.16 5.43
CA PRO A 25 -5.13 -0.33 5.63
C PRO A 25 -6.01 0.55 4.74
N ALA A 26 -5.70 1.85 4.64
CA ALA A 26 -6.46 2.77 3.78
C ALA A 26 -6.39 2.36 2.30
N MET A 27 -5.21 1.92 1.85
CA MET A 27 -5.00 1.39 0.51
C MET A 27 -5.82 0.12 0.26
N MET A 28 -5.80 -0.83 1.19
CA MET A 28 -6.61 -2.06 1.11
C MET A 28 -8.10 -1.75 0.97
N ASN A 29 -8.63 -0.87 1.82
CA ASN A 29 -10.04 -0.49 1.80
C ASN A 29 -10.46 0.30 0.55
N THR A 30 -9.50 0.83 -0.20
CA THR A 30 -9.75 1.52 -1.47
C THR A 30 -9.69 0.54 -2.66
N ILE A 31 -8.74 -0.40 -2.63
CA ILE A 31 -8.51 -1.34 -3.73
C ILE A 31 -9.52 -2.48 -3.73
N PHE A 32 -9.86 -3.00 -2.55
CA PHE A 32 -10.76 -4.13 -2.38
C PHE A 32 -12.09 -3.67 -1.79
N PRO A 33 -13.23 -4.24 -2.22
CA PRO A 33 -14.42 -4.31 -1.40
C PRO A 33 -14.08 -5.15 -0.16
N PRO A 34 -13.99 -4.57 1.04
CA PRO A 34 -13.37 -5.25 2.18
C PRO A 34 -14.30 -6.35 2.73
N THR A 35 -13.93 -7.62 2.56
CA THR A 35 -14.70 -8.76 3.07
C THR A 35 -14.05 -9.44 4.29
N GLY A 36 -12.76 -9.17 4.52
CA GLY A 36 -11.96 -9.88 5.50
C GLY A 36 -11.38 -11.20 4.98
N ASP A 37 -11.51 -11.47 3.69
CA ASP A 37 -10.92 -12.64 3.04
C ASP A 37 -9.39 -12.59 3.09
N ALA A 38 -8.76 -13.73 3.41
CA ALA A 38 -7.31 -13.82 3.50
C ALA A 38 -6.61 -13.60 2.15
N GLY A 39 -7.31 -13.81 1.04
CA GLY A 39 -6.83 -13.53 -0.30
C GLY A 39 -6.65 -12.04 -0.58
N GLU A 40 -7.45 -11.16 0.02
CA GLU A 40 -7.28 -9.69 -0.08
C GLU A 40 -5.93 -9.26 0.52
N LEU A 41 -5.65 -9.76 1.74
CA LEU A 41 -4.40 -9.52 2.43
C LEU A 41 -3.22 -10.10 1.66
N ALA A 42 -3.30 -11.37 1.25
CA ALA A 42 -2.22 -12.03 0.50
C ALA A 42 -1.91 -11.29 -0.81
N SER A 43 -2.94 -10.87 -1.54
CA SER A 43 -2.80 -10.12 -2.80
C SER A 43 -2.16 -8.75 -2.58
N MET A 44 -2.56 -8.03 -1.52
CA MET A 44 -1.94 -6.76 -1.15
C MET A 44 -0.45 -6.94 -0.82
N LEU A 45 -0.11 -7.88 0.08
CA LEU A 45 1.28 -8.08 0.51
C LEU A 45 2.17 -8.52 -0.66
N ALA A 46 1.68 -9.40 -1.53
CA ALA A 46 2.39 -9.81 -2.74
C ALA A 46 2.63 -8.62 -3.69
N ALA A 47 1.61 -7.78 -3.92
CA ALA A 47 1.74 -6.59 -4.75
C ALA A 47 2.77 -5.60 -4.18
N LEU A 48 2.73 -5.32 -2.88
CA LEU A 48 3.69 -4.44 -2.22
C LEU A 48 5.12 -5.00 -2.32
N GLY A 49 5.31 -6.30 -2.06
CA GLY A 49 6.62 -6.94 -2.16
C GLY A 49 7.21 -6.87 -3.57
N SER A 50 6.39 -7.16 -4.58
CA SER A 50 6.79 -7.06 -5.99
C SER A 50 7.13 -5.62 -6.40
N LEU A 51 6.33 -4.62 -6.01
CA LEU A 51 6.61 -3.21 -6.30
C LEU A 51 7.90 -2.72 -5.63
N VAL A 52 8.17 -3.17 -4.40
CA VAL A 52 9.44 -2.88 -3.70
C VAL A 52 10.62 -3.51 -4.41
N GLN A 53 10.53 -4.78 -4.80
CA GLN A 53 11.59 -5.48 -5.53
C GLN A 53 11.90 -4.84 -6.89
N ARG A 54 10.87 -4.27 -7.54
CA ARG A 54 11.00 -3.53 -8.81
C ARG A 54 11.52 -2.10 -8.63
N GLY A 55 11.74 -1.63 -7.40
CA GLY A 55 12.15 -0.25 -7.12
C GLY A 55 11.07 0.80 -7.44
N LEU A 56 9.80 0.39 -7.47
CA LEU A 56 8.65 1.26 -7.74
C LEU A 56 8.04 1.81 -6.43
N LEU A 57 8.28 1.14 -5.32
CA LEU A 57 7.75 1.51 -4.01
C LEU A 57 8.82 1.37 -2.94
N SER A 58 8.75 2.20 -1.91
CA SER A 58 9.52 2.03 -0.68
C SER A 58 8.58 2.15 0.51
N MET A 59 8.80 1.31 1.53
CA MET A 59 8.14 1.50 2.82
C MET A 59 8.91 2.53 3.62
N CYS A 60 8.19 3.33 4.39
CA CYS A 60 8.76 4.31 5.29
C CYS A 60 8.19 4.12 6.68
N ILE A 61 8.95 4.52 7.69
CA ILE A 61 8.57 4.48 9.10
C ILE A 61 8.67 5.92 9.62
N ASP A 62 7.62 6.41 10.28
CA ASP A 62 7.61 7.73 10.94
C ASP A 62 8.68 7.73 12.05
N ARG A 63 9.91 8.17 11.76
CA ARG A 63 11.07 7.93 12.65
C ARG A 63 11.51 9.10 13.51
N ASP A 64 10.90 10.28 13.43
CA ASP A 64 11.31 11.38 14.30
C ASP A 64 10.17 12.26 14.80
N LEU A 65 10.48 13.02 15.86
CA LEU A 65 9.65 14.06 16.44
C LEU A 65 9.53 15.29 15.51
N GLU A 66 10.29 15.32 14.40
CA GLU A 66 10.35 16.41 13.42
C GLU A 66 9.44 16.16 12.20
N GLY A 67 8.86 14.96 12.07
CA GLY A 67 7.96 14.56 11.00
C GLY A 67 8.63 14.12 9.69
N TYR A 68 9.94 13.86 9.66
CA TYR A 68 10.62 13.41 8.45
C TYR A 68 10.42 11.91 8.22
N ILE A 69 9.76 11.60 7.11
CA ILE A 69 9.56 10.24 6.63
C ILE A 69 10.81 9.80 5.85
N LYS A 70 11.53 8.80 6.36
CA LYS A 70 12.69 8.23 5.66
C LYS A 70 12.31 6.91 4.94
N PRO A 71 12.49 6.82 3.62
CA PRO A 71 12.31 5.56 2.90
C PRO A 71 13.33 4.52 3.36
N LEU A 72 12.87 3.29 3.52
CA LEU A 72 13.69 2.15 3.87
C LEU A 72 14.33 1.56 2.61
N PRO A 73 15.51 0.93 2.74
CA PRO A 73 16.05 0.08 1.68
C PRO A 73 15.08 -1.07 1.36
N VAL A 74 15.32 -1.75 0.24
CA VAL A 74 14.48 -2.87 -0.24
C VAL A 74 14.27 -3.92 0.86
N GLU A 75 15.35 -4.41 1.48
CA GLU A 75 15.28 -5.42 2.54
C GLU A 75 14.41 -4.95 3.72
N GLY A 76 14.69 -3.76 4.26
CA GLY A 76 13.90 -3.20 5.36
C GLY A 76 12.44 -2.93 4.97
N SER A 77 12.17 -2.61 3.70
CA SER A 77 10.79 -2.49 3.21
C SER A 77 10.07 -3.82 3.18
N LEU A 78 10.75 -4.90 2.76
CA LEU A 78 10.20 -6.25 2.75
C LEU A 78 9.95 -6.77 4.17
N ASP A 79 10.84 -6.48 5.12
CA ASP A 79 10.64 -6.83 6.54
C ASP A 79 9.37 -6.18 7.09
N VAL A 80 9.15 -4.88 6.79
CA VAL A 80 7.94 -4.16 7.19
C VAL A 80 6.69 -4.75 6.54
N ILE A 81 6.75 -5.14 5.26
CA ILE A 81 5.63 -5.80 4.56
C ILE A 81 5.31 -7.15 5.21
N GLN A 82 6.33 -7.92 5.59
CA GLN A 82 6.13 -9.18 6.31
C GLN A 82 5.48 -8.95 7.68
N GLU A 83 5.96 -7.97 8.44
CA GLU A 83 5.39 -7.60 9.75
C GLU A 83 3.92 -7.16 9.62
N LEU A 84 3.60 -6.37 8.60
CA LEU A 84 2.24 -5.90 8.30
C LEU A 84 1.22 -7.04 8.20
N GLY A 85 1.60 -8.18 7.61
CA GLY A 85 0.71 -9.33 7.48
C GLY A 85 0.19 -9.87 8.82
N SER A 86 0.94 -9.67 9.91
CA SER A 86 0.54 -10.07 11.27
C SER A 86 -0.31 -9.02 12.00
N HIS A 87 -0.31 -7.78 11.49
CA HIS A 87 -0.96 -6.65 12.14
C HIS A 87 -2.22 -6.16 11.44
N LEU A 88 -2.37 -6.46 10.15
CA LEU A 88 -3.57 -6.16 9.37
C LEU A 88 -4.70 -7.10 9.78
N ILE A 89 -5.75 -6.52 10.34
CA ILE A 89 -6.93 -7.25 10.82
C ILE A 89 -8.20 -6.65 10.21
N PHE A 90 -9.20 -7.49 9.96
CA PHE A 90 -10.50 -7.04 9.50
C PHE A 90 -11.41 -6.72 10.69
N ASP A 91 -11.88 -5.48 10.79
CA ASP A 91 -12.91 -5.08 11.75
C ASP A 91 -14.30 -5.35 11.14
N ALA A 92 -14.87 -6.51 11.46
CA ALA A 92 -16.18 -6.93 10.97
C ALA A 92 -17.34 -6.00 11.37
N LYS A 93 -17.20 -5.23 12.47
CA LYS A 93 -18.24 -4.26 12.87
C LYS A 93 -18.25 -3.04 11.97
N ARG A 94 -17.06 -2.61 11.54
CA ARG A 94 -16.88 -1.44 10.68
C ARG A 94 -16.82 -1.79 9.20
N GLY A 95 -16.65 -3.07 8.87
CA GLY A 95 -16.52 -3.56 7.50
C GLY A 95 -15.27 -3.02 6.83
N LEU A 96 -14.12 -2.99 7.52
CA LEU A 96 -12.87 -2.45 6.98
C LEU A 96 -11.64 -3.15 7.55
N TRP A 97 -10.56 -3.14 6.78
CA TRP A 97 -9.21 -3.49 7.24
C TRP A 97 -8.64 -2.37 8.11
N THR A 98 -8.02 -2.74 9.21
CA THR A 98 -7.33 -1.85 10.14
C THR A 98 -6.00 -2.45 10.56
N ASP A 99 -5.16 -1.64 11.21
CA ASP A 99 -3.93 -2.11 11.82
C ASP A 99 -4.15 -2.26 13.34
N SER A 100 -3.91 -3.47 13.85
CA SER A 100 -4.03 -3.81 15.27
C SER A 100 -3.14 -2.98 16.19
N ARG A 101 -2.07 -2.36 15.67
CA ARG A 101 -1.15 -1.48 16.41
C ARG A 101 -1.74 -0.08 16.66
N ARG A 102 -2.79 0.32 15.92
CA ARG A 102 -3.51 1.59 16.10
C ARG A 102 -4.68 1.42 17.06
N GLN A 103 -4.38 1.22 18.35
CA GLN A 103 -5.41 1.21 19.40
C GLN A 103 -5.58 2.57 20.06
N GLY A 104 -6.37 3.44 19.40
CA GLY A 104 -6.80 4.71 19.97
C GLY A 104 -5.68 5.71 20.30
N PRO A 105 -6.04 6.94 20.70
CA PRO A 105 -5.06 7.90 21.18
C PRO A 105 -4.52 7.50 22.57
N PRO A 106 -3.22 7.75 22.85
CA PRO A 106 -2.22 8.30 21.94
C PRO A 106 -1.67 7.23 20.98
N PHE A 107 -1.59 7.56 19.68
CA PHE A 107 -0.97 6.71 18.66
C PHE A 107 0.55 6.71 18.87
N THR A 108 1.03 5.85 19.76
CA THR A 108 2.45 5.73 20.14
C THR A 108 3.21 4.75 19.25
N SER A 109 2.49 3.91 18.51
CA SER A 109 3.06 2.94 17.58
C SER A 109 3.47 3.61 16.28
N VAL A 110 4.72 3.37 15.87
CA VAL A 110 5.19 3.84 14.58
C VAL A 110 4.43 3.15 13.46
N PHE A 111 3.95 3.94 12.50
CA PHE A 111 3.04 3.45 11.48
C PHE A 111 3.72 3.42 10.10
N PRO A 112 3.77 2.26 9.43
CA PRO A 112 4.41 2.17 8.12
C PRO A 112 3.56 2.89 7.06
N ARG A 113 4.23 3.66 6.24
CA ARG A 113 3.67 4.36 5.08
C ARG A 113 4.34 3.86 3.81
N MET A 114 3.68 4.08 2.68
CA MET A 114 4.20 3.79 1.36
C MET A 114 4.60 5.07 0.66
N LEU A 115 5.72 5.02 -0.06
CA LEU A 115 6.21 6.11 -0.90
C LEU A 115 6.47 5.59 -2.32
N ALA A 116 5.85 6.25 -3.31
CA ALA A 116 6.13 5.99 -4.72
C ALA A 116 7.47 6.61 -5.14
N THR A 117 8.29 5.85 -5.86
CA THR A 117 9.52 6.35 -6.48
C THR A 117 9.21 7.24 -7.69
N ARG A 118 10.23 7.86 -8.29
CA ARG A 118 10.02 8.66 -9.50
C ARG A 118 9.55 7.78 -10.66
N GLU A 119 10.16 6.62 -10.79
CA GLU A 119 9.88 5.60 -11.80
C GLU A 119 8.43 5.12 -11.70
N ALA A 120 7.92 4.93 -10.48
CA ALA A 120 6.51 4.64 -10.26
C ALA A 120 5.56 5.73 -10.74
N ARG A 121 5.91 7.02 -10.58
CA ARG A 121 5.07 8.14 -11.06
C ARG A 121 5.02 8.17 -12.58
N ASP A 122 6.13 7.92 -13.25
CA ASP A 122 6.19 7.86 -14.71
C ASP A 122 5.37 6.67 -15.24
N LEU A 123 5.51 5.50 -14.60
CA LEU A 123 4.73 4.31 -14.96
C LEU A 123 3.22 4.50 -14.74
N ARG A 124 2.83 5.16 -13.64
CA ARG A 124 1.45 5.52 -13.36
C ARG A 124 0.84 6.36 -14.47
N ARG A 125 1.58 7.37 -14.95
CA ARG A 125 1.09 8.23 -16.04
C ARG A 125 0.80 7.41 -17.31
N SER A 126 1.67 6.46 -17.63
CA SER A 126 1.43 5.53 -18.74
C SER A 126 0.18 4.68 -18.52
N LEU A 127 0.00 4.13 -17.31
CA LEU A 127 -1.20 3.36 -16.96
C LEU A 127 -2.49 4.18 -17.08
N MET A 128 -2.49 5.44 -16.63
CA MET A 128 -3.64 6.33 -16.71
C MET A 128 -3.97 6.71 -18.15
N ASN A 129 -2.95 6.95 -18.99
CA ASN A 129 -3.15 7.23 -20.41
C ASN A 129 -3.75 6.03 -21.15
N GLU A 130 -3.35 4.80 -20.79
CA GLU A 130 -3.82 3.58 -21.43
C GLU A 130 -5.23 3.18 -20.97
N ARG A 131 -5.51 3.26 -19.65
CA ARG A 131 -6.73 2.71 -19.05
C ARG A 131 -7.79 3.76 -18.72
N GLY A 132 -7.41 5.03 -18.71
CA GLY A 132 -8.24 6.17 -18.32
C GLY A 132 -8.05 6.59 -16.86
N ASP A 133 -8.21 7.89 -16.60
CA ASP A 133 -7.87 8.58 -15.35
C ASP A 133 -8.50 8.00 -14.06
N ARG A 134 -9.61 7.27 -14.20
CA ARG A 134 -10.39 6.73 -13.07
C ARG A 134 -10.56 5.21 -13.11
N TRP A 135 -9.86 4.50 -13.99
CA TRP A 135 -10.01 3.05 -14.13
C TRP A 135 -9.83 2.30 -12.80
N TRP A 136 -8.87 2.72 -11.98
CA TRP A 136 -8.59 2.12 -10.68
C TRP A 136 -9.72 2.28 -9.65
N ARG A 137 -10.68 3.20 -9.86
CA ARG A 137 -11.87 3.41 -9.02
C ARG A 137 -13.04 2.49 -9.37
N ALA A 138 -12.97 1.79 -10.51
CA ALA A 138 -14.02 0.85 -10.87
C ALA A 138 -14.03 -0.30 -9.85
N VAL A 139 -15.13 -0.39 -9.10
CA VAL A 139 -15.44 -1.56 -8.25
C VAL A 139 -15.63 -2.73 -9.21
N GLN A 140 -14.77 -3.74 -9.09
CA GLN A 140 -14.99 -4.99 -9.82
C GLN A 140 -16.23 -5.68 -9.23
N PRO A 141 -17.16 -6.18 -10.05
CA PRO A 141 -18.36 -6.86 -9.60
C PRO A 141 -18.07 -8.18 -8.89
#